data_AF-A0A967SSI7-F1
#
_entry.id   AF-A0A967SSI7-F1
#
_cell.length_a   1.000
_cell.length_b   1.000
_cell.length_c   1.000
_cell.angle_alpha   90.00
_cell.angle_beta   90.00
_cell.angle_gamma   90.00
#
_symmetry.space_group_name_H-M   'P 1'
#
loop_
_entity.id
_entity.type
_entity.pdbx_description
1 polymer ?
#
loop_
_entity_poly.entity_id
_entity_poly.type
_entity_poly.pdbx_seq_one_letter_code
_entity_poly.pdbx_strand_id
1 'polypeptide(L)'
;YRVGAFKHSTHHHPIDKIGSDSDRLRRAGGDPSLFHSQEGMAVFFNSQNSDREEHVLSMLYTDCDLVLVESFCSASGPKIVIINGEEELAELTNVIAVVNKSGRHPDFPAFSHDDPGLVEFIVQRMLFKALQG
;
A
#
# COMPACT_ATOMS: atom_id res chain seq x y z
N TYR A 1 -12.88 -5.47 9.99
CA TYR A 1 -11.63 -4.69 9.93
C TYR A 1 -11.76 -3.60 8.88
N ARG A 2 -11.31 -2.38 9.15
CA ARG A 2 -11.16 -1.31 8.17
C ARG A 2 -9.74 -1.40 7.60
N VAL A 3 -9.64 -1.70 6.30
CA VAL A 3 -8.36 -1.92 5.62
C VAL A 3 -8.07 -0.74 4.69
N GLY A 4 -6.97 -0.06 4.93
CA GLY A 4 -6.40 0.94 4.02
C GLY A 4 -5.58 0.28 2.93
N ALA A 5 -5.49 0.93 1.78
CA ALA A 5 -4.57 0.55 0.71
C ALA A 5 -3.75 1.78 0.29
N PHE A 6 -2.44 1.61 0.15
CA PHE A 6 -1.49 2.62 -0.27
C PHE A 6 -0.61 2.05 -1.38
N LYS A 7 -0.59 2.71 -2.54
CA LYS A 7 0.27 2.34 -3.65
C LYS A 7 1.38 3.37 -3.77
N HIS A 8 2.62 2.94 -3.58
CA HIS A 8 3.77 3.78 -3.84
C HIS A 8 4.25 3.56 -5.28
N SER A 9 4.48 4.64 -6.04
CA SER A 9 5.07 4.56 -7.37
C SER A 9 6.09 5.67 -7.54
N THR A 10 7.26 5.31 -8.08
CA THR A 10 8.29 6.26 -8.51
C THR A 10 8.04 6.78 -9.92
N HIS A 11 7.05 6.24 -10.62
CA HIS A 11 6.67 6.64 -11.97
C HIS A 11 5.49 7.61 -11.95
N HIS A 12 5.52 8.57 -12.88
CA HIS A 12 4.40 9.47 -13.06
C HIS A 12 3.21 8.73 -13.70
N HIS A 13 2.11 8.63 -12.95
CA HIS A 13 0.84 8.11 -13.45
C HIS A 13 -0.22 9.22 -13.37
N PRO A 14 -0.79 9.67 -14.49
CA PRO A 14 -1.90 10.62 -14.44
C PRO A 14 -3.12 9.94 -13.82
N ILE A 15 -3.46 10.32 -12.59
CA ILE A 15 -4.64 9.83 -11.85
C ILE A 15 -5.92 10.56 -12.27
N ASP A 16 -5.78 11.77 -12.83
CA ASP A 16 -6.89 12.60 -13.33
C ASP A 16 -6.75 12.84 -14.84
N LYS A 17 -7.86 13.15 -15.50
CA LYS A 17 -7.91 13.49 -16.92
C LYS A 17 -7.19 14.82 -17.17
N ILE A 18 -6.13 14.77 -17.95
CA ILE A 18 -5.38 15.96 -18.38
C ILE A 18 -6.32 16.97 -19.06
N GLY A 19 -6.28 18.22 -18.60
CA GLY A 19 -7.06 19.33 -19.13
C GLY A 19 -8.47 19.50 -18.55
N SER A 20 -8.92 18.60 -17.66
CA SER A 20 -10.17 18.75 -16.90
C SER A 20 -10.14 19.97 -15.98
N ASP A 21 -11.29 20.36 -15.44
CA ASP A 21 -11.36 21.45 -14.47
C ASP A 21 -10.58 21.13 -13.19
N SER A 22 -10.63 19.88 -12.71
CA SER A 22 -9.84 19.42 -11.57
C SER A 22 -8.33 19.42 -11.84
N ASP A 23 -7.89 19.01 -13.03
CA ASP A 23 -6.48 19.10 -13.44
C ASP A 23 -6.02 20.56 -13.55
N ARG A 24 -6.86 21.46 -14.07
CA ARG A 24 -6.58 22.90 -14.15
C ARG A 24 -6.48 23.54 -12.77
N LEU A 25 -7.41 23.24 -11.85
CA LEU A 25 -7.37 23.71 -10.47
C LEU A 25 -6.09 23.27 -9.75
N ARG A 26 -5.70 22.01 -9.93
CA ARG A 26 -4.45 21.47 -9.39
C ARG A 26 -3.22 22.19 -9.97
N ARG A 27 -3.14 22.33 -11.29
CA ARG A 27 -2.01 23.01 -11.97
C ARG A 27 -1.91 24.50 -11.66
N ALA A 28 -3.03 25.15 -11.33
CA ALA A 28 -3.06 26.53 -10.89
C ALA A 28 -2.53 26.72 -9.45
N GLY A 29 -2.19 25.64 -8.74
CA GLY A 29 -1.63 25.68 -7.38
C GLY A 29 -2.60 25.33 -6.27
N GLY A 30 -3.76 24.73 -6.57
CA GLY A 30 -4.70 24.27 -5.54
C GLY A 30 -4.10 23.18 -4.64
N ASP A 31 -4.02 23.44 -3.33
CA ASP A 31 -3.35 22.57 -2.37
C ASP A 31 -4.01 22.57 -0.95
N PRO A 32 -4.92 21.62 -0.64
CA PRO A 32 -5.30 20.51 -1.50
C PRO A 32 -6.22 20.94 -2.65
N SER A 33 -6.17 20.21 -3.75
CA SER A 33 -7.19 20.23 -4.80
C SER A 33 -8.05 18.97 -4.69
N LEU A 34 -9.38 19.13 -4.68
CA LEU A 34 -10.33 18.05 -4.44
C LEU A 34 -11.33 17.96 -5.60
N PHE A 35 -11.52 16.74 -6.08
CA PHE A 35 -12.60 16.36 -6.98
C PHE A 35 -13.59 15.46 -6.25
N HIS A 36 -14.89 15.67 -6.47
CA HIS A 36 -15.97 14.88 -5.88
C HIS A 36 -17.00 14.52 -6.95
N SER A 37 -17.38 13.25 -7.01
CA SER A 37 -18.44 12.71 -7.87
C SER A 37 -19.28 11.68 -7.10
N GLN A 38 -20.29 11.11 -7.76
CA GLN A 38 -21.07 10.00 -7.18
C GLN A 38 -20.22 8.73 -6.97
N GLU A 39 -19.10 8.61 -7.67
CA GLU A 39 -18.19 7.46 -7.56
C GLU A 39 -17.16 7.63 -6.42
N GLY A 40 -17.04 8.83 -5.86
CA GLY A 40 -16.18 9.11 -4.72
C GLY A 40 -15.43 10.44 -4.83
N MET A 41 -14.29 10.51 -4.14
CA MET A 41 -13.45 11.70 -4.08
C MET A 41 -12.01 11.38 -4.46
N ALA A 42 -11.36 12.33 -5.13
CA ALA A 42 -9.91 12.33 -5.34
C ALA A 42 -9.35 13.61 -4.73
N VAL A 43 -8.35 13.46 -3.85
CA VAL A 43 -7.68 14.58 -3.18
C VAL A 43 -6.22 14.58 -3.58
N PHE A 44 -5.75 15.72 -4.07
CA PHE A 44 -4.37 15.92 -4.47
C PHE A 44 -3.71 16.92 -3.53
N PHE A 45 -2.56 16.52 -3.00
CA PHE A 45 -1.66 17.35 -2.22
C PHE A 45 -0.41 17.65 -3.06
N ASN A 46 0.13 18.86 -2.94
CA ASN A 46 1.35 19.19 -3.66
C ASN A 46 2.55 18.50 -2.99
N SER A 47 3.42 17.85 -3.79
CA SER A 47 4.53 17.02 -3.31
C SER A 47 5.73 17.80 -2.76
N GLN A 48 5.66 19.13 -2.75
CA GLN A 48 6.75 20.02 -2.32
C GLN A 48 6.98 20.03 -0.79
N ASN A 49 6.20 19.27 -0.01
CA ASN A 49 6.30 19.25 1.44
C ASN A 49 6.23 17.80 1.96
N SER A 50 7.40 17.18 2.15
CA SER A 50 7.54 15.79 2.64
C SER A 50 6.94 15.60 4.03
N ASP A 51 7.06 16.59 4.92
CA ASP A 51 6.53 16.51 6.29
C ASP A 51 4.99 16.44 6.29
N ARG A 52 4.36 17.01 5.26
CA ARG A 52 2.92 16.93 5.05
C ARG A 52 2.48 15.55 4.60
N GLU A 53 3.30 14.81 3.85
CA GLU A 53 2.92 13.49 3.32
C GLU A 53 2.70 12.49 4.47
N GLU A 54 3.67 12.35 5.37
CA GLU A 54 3.56 11.44 6.52
C GLU A 54 2.37 11.82 7.42
N HIS A 55 2.19 13.12 7.68
CA HIS A 55 1.06 13.61 8.46
C HIS A 55 -0.29 13.29 7.79
N VAL A 56 -0.41 13.54 6.49
CA VAL A 56 -1.64 13.24 5.73
C VAL A 56 -1.92 11.75 5.70
N LEU A 57 -0.92 10.91 5.44
CA LEU A 57 -1.08 9.45 5.47
C LEU A 57 -1.53 8.99 6.86
N SER A 58 -0.92 9.51 7.93
CA SER A 58 -1.31 9.18 9.30
C SER A 58 -2.78 9.51 9.58
N MET A 59 -3.26 10.69 9.15
CA MET A 59 -4.65 11.10 9.32
C MET A 59 -5.61 10.25 8.49
N LEU A 60 -5.27 9.95 7.23
CA LEU A 60 -6.12 9.17 6.33
C LEU A 60 -6.33 7.73 6.81
N TYR A 61 -5.30 7.14 7.43
CA TYR A 61 -5.32 5.76 7.89
C TYR A 61 -5.50 5.61 9.41
N THR A 62 -5.76 6.68 10.16
CA THR A 62 -5.91 6.66 11.64
C THR A 62 -6.91 5.60 12.12
N ASP A 63 -8.03 5.44 11.42
CA ASP A 63 -9.08 4.50 11.80
C ASP A 63 -8.93 3.11 11.15
N CYS A 64 -7.83 2.85 10.44
CA CYS A 64 -7.61 1.56 9.80
C CYS A 64 -6.96 0.57 10.77
N ASP A 65 -7.46 -0.67 10.78
CA ASP A 65 -6.85 -1.76 11.54
C ASP A 65 -5.59 -2.30 10.84
N LEU A 66 -5.52 -2.15 9.51
CA LEU A 66 -4.43 -2.59 8.66
C LEU A 66 -4.31 -1.67 7.45
N VAL A 67 -3.09 -1.37 7.02
CA VAL A 67 -2.82 -0.72 5.74
C VAL A 67 -1.98 -1.65 4.88
N LEU A 68 -2.48 -1.98 3.68
CA LEU A 68 -1.74 -2.72 2.68
C LEU A 68 -0.94 -1.74 1.82
N VAL A 69 0.36 -1.99 1.71
CA VAL A 69 1.26 -1.15 0.91
C VAL A 69 1.78 -1.93 -0.29
N GLU A 70 1.49 -1.44 -1.49
CA GLU A 70 2.05 -1.97 -2.74
C GLU A 70 3.31 -1.17 -3.12
N SER A 71 4.38 -1.88 -3.48
CA SER A 71 5.60 -1.31 -4.09
C SER A 71 6.40 -0.31 -3.23
N PHE A 72 6.64 -0.65 -1.95
CA PHE A 72 7.42 0.17 -1.02
C PHE A 72 8.50 -0.64 -0.28
N CYS A 73 9.44 -1.20 -1.03
CA CYS A 73 10.43 -2.17 -0.53
C CYS A 73 11.37 -1.63 0.56
N SER A 74 11.63 -0.32 0.59
CA SER A 74 12.50 0.33 1.59
C SER A 74 11.84 0.52 2.97
N ALA A 75 10.53 0.32 3.09
CA ALA A 75 9.82 0.47 4.36
C ALA A 75 10.27 -0.58 5.37
N SER A 76 10.27 -0.24 6.65
CA SER A 76 10.64 -1.18 7.73
C SER A 76 9.51 -2.15 8.12
N GLY A 77 8.30 -2.01 7.56
CA GLY A 77 7.16 -2.86 7.90
C GLY A 77 7.30 -4.32 7.46
N PRO A 78 6.45 -5.23 7.99
CA PRO A 78 6.38 -6.63 7.57
C PRO A 78 6.05 -6.76 6.08
N LYS A 79 6.72 -7.68 5.37
CA LYS A 79 6.57 -7.84 3.92
C LYS A 79 6.10 -9.23 3.55
N ILE A 80 5.13 -9.28 2.64
CA ILE A 80 4.79 -10.47 1.87
C ILE A 80 5.40 -10.26 0.49
N VAL A 81 6.28 -11.16 0.08
CA VAL A 81 7.00 -11.03 -1.19
C VAL A 81 6.39 -11.94 -2.22
N ILE A 82 6.00 -11.38 -3.37
CA ILE A 82 5.48 -12.15 -4.50
C ILE A 82 6.66 -12.47 -5.42
N ILE A 83 6.98 -13.75 -5.61
CA ILE A 83 8.07 -14.21 -6.47
C ILE A 83 7.59 -15.10 -7.61
N ASN A 84 8.16 -14.92 -8.80
CA ASN A 84 7.83 -15.69 -10.00
C ASN A 84 8.89 -16.73 -10.39
N GLY A 85 10.04 -16.74 -9.70
CA GLY A 85 11.17 -17.64 -9.93
C GLY A 85 12.15 -17.69 -8.75
N GLU A 86 13.45 -17.84 -9.03
CA GLU A 86 14.55 -17.77 -8.04
C GLU A 86 14.94 -16.31 -7.77
N GLU A 87 13.98 -15.50 -7.35
CA GLU A 87 14.24 -14.10 -6.98
C GLU A 87 14.92 -14.06 -5.61
N GLU A 88 16.05 -13.35 -5.50
CA GLU A 88 16.78 -13.26 -4.25
C GLU A 88 16.02 -12.40 -3.23
N LEU A 89 15.52 -13.05 -2.18
CA LEU A 89 14.96 -12.40 -0.99
C LEU A 89 16.04 -11.75 -0.11
N ALA A 90 17.32 -11.98 -0.40
CA ALA A 90 18.46 -11.68 0.46
C ALA A 90 18.59 -10.18 0.81
N GLU A 91 18.10 -9.30 -0.06
CA GLU A 91 18.16 -7.85 0.17
C GLU A 91 16.93 -7.30 0.90
N LEU A 92 15.87 -8.10 1.08
CA LEU A 92 14.63 -7.67 1.72
C LEU A 92 14.66 -7.93 3.22
N THR A 93 14.30 -6.92 4.00
CA THR A 93 14.15 -7.02 5.45
C THR A 93 12.71 -7.26 5.85
N ASN A 94 12.50 -7.93 6.99
CA ASN A 94 11.18 -8.17 7.59
C ASN A 94 10.20 -8.93 6.68
N VAL A 95 10.71 -9.87 5.88
CA VAL A 95 9.88 -10.82 5.13
C VAL A 95 9.16 -11.75 6.12
N ILE A 96 7.83 -11.83 6.00
CA ILE A 96 6.97 -12.67 6.86
C ILE A 96 6.31 -13.82 6.11
N ALA A 97 6.18 -13.73 4.79
CA ALA A 97 5.68 -14.79 3.93
C ALA A 97 6.08 -14.55 2.47
N VAL A 98 5.97 -15.61 1.66
CA VAL A 98 6.24 -15.60 0.23
C VAL A 98 4.98 -16.04 -0.53
N VAL A 99 4.67 -15.39 -1.64
CA VAL A 99 3.64 -15.83 -2.59
C VAL A 99 4.34 -16.25 -3.86
N ASN A 100 4.10 -17.48 -4.32
CA ASN A 100 4.71 -18.00 -5.53
C ASN A 100 3.80 -19.02 -6.22
N LYS A 101 4.25 -19.64 -7.31
CA LYS A 101 3.44 -20.63 -8.03
C LYS A 101 3.27 -21.95 -7.29
N SER A 102 4.27 -22.37 -6.50
CA SER A 102 4.27 -23.68 -5.83
C SER A 102 3.54 -23.68 -4.48
N GLY A 103 3.31 -22.51 -3.89
CA GLY A 103 2.87 -22.36 -2.50
C GLY A 103 3.87 -22.91 -1.49
N ARG A 104 5.15 -23.00 -1.85
CA ARG A 104 6.21 -23.59 -1.00
C ARG A 104 7.47 -22.74 -1.05
N HIS A 105 8.12 -22.56 0.10
CA HIS A 105 9.40 -21.88 0.23
C HIS A 105 10.20 -22.54 1.38
N PRO A 106 11.53 -22.70 1.28
CA PRO A 106 12.34 -23.36 2.31
C PRO A 106 12.33 -22.62 3.66
N ASP A 107 12.41 -21.28 3.62
CA ASP A 107 12.66 -20.48 4.83
C ASP A 107 11.43 -19.73 5.38
N PHE A 108 10.34 -19.64 4.60
CA PHE A 108 9.20 -18.77 4.92
C PHE A 108 7.87 -19.50 4.70
N PRO A 109 6.81 -19.15 5.46
CA PRO A 109 5.44 -19.50 5.07
C PRO A 109 5.18 -19.08 3.63
N ALA A 110 4.61 -19.97 2.83
CA ALA A 110 4.41 -19.74 1.42
C ALA A 110 2.99 -20.08 0.99
N PHE A 111 2.50 -19.30 0.04
CA PHE A 111 1.13 -19.37 -0.46
C PHE A 111 1.13 -19.33 -1.97
N SER A 112 0.17 -20.03 -2.60
CA SER A 112 -0.08 -19.83 -4.02
C SER A 112 -0.85 -18.51 -4.25
N HIS A 113 -0.87 -17.99 -5.48
CA HIS A 113 -1.46 -16.68 -5.78
C HIS A 113 -2.95 -16.57 -5.41
N ASP A 114 -3.66 -17.70 -5.48
CA ASP A 114 -5.10 -17.78 -5.19
C ASP A 114 -5.38 -18.52 -3.87
N ASP A 115 -4.37 -18.65 -3.01
CA ASP A 115 -4.50 -19.36 -1.75
C ASP A 115 -5.26 -18.52 -0.70
N PRO A 116 -6.48 -18.92 -0.30
CA PRO A 116 -7.23 -18.19 0.72
C PRO A 116 -6.53 -18.18 2.09
N GLY A 117 -5.62 -19.13 2.35
CA GLY A 117 -4.82 -19.19 3.56
C GLY A 117 -3.91 -17.99 3.76
N LEU A 118 -3.56 -17.25 2.69
CA LEU A 118 -2.81 -16.01 2.80
C LEU A 118 -3.59 -14.95 3.59
N VAL A 119 -4.89 -14.85 3.35
CA VAL A 119 -5.76 -13.89 4.05
C VAL A 119 -5.84 -14.24 5.53
N GLU A 120 -6.04 -15.52 5.86
CA GLU A 120 -6.06 -16.01 7.24
C GLU A 120 -4.74 -15.74 7.95
N PHE A 121 -3.61 -15.98 7.27
CA PHE A 121 -2.28 -15.67 7.77
C PHE A 121 -2.12 -14.18 8.09
N ILE A 122 -2.52 -13.29 7.17
CA ILE A 122 -2.47 -11.83 7.39
C ILE A 122 -3.30 -11.45 8.62
N VAL A 123 -4.55 -11.93 8.70
CA VAL A 123 -5.45 -11.61 9.82
C VAL A 123 -4.85 -12.08 11.15
N GLN A 124 -4.37 -13.31 11.24
CA GLN A 124 -3.76 -13.84 12.46
C GLN A 124 -2.47 -13.12 12.85
N ARG A 125 -1.61 -12.82 11.87
CA ARG A 125 -0.28 -12.26 12.13
C ARG A 125 -0.33 -10.78 12.48
N MET A 126 -1.22 -10.03 11.84
CA MET A 126 -1.25 -8.56 11.91
C MET A 126 -2.35 -8.03 12.82
N LEU A 127 -3.52 -8.66 12.84
CA LEU A 127 -4.69 -8.11 13.54
C LEU A 127 -4.90 -8.74 14.92
N PHE A 128 -4.67 -10.05 15.07
CA PHE A 128 -4.87 -10.73 16.35
C PHE A 128 -3.70 -10.63 17.33
N LYS A 129 -2.46 -10.51 16.85
CA LYS A 129 -1.29 -10.28 17.73
C LYS A 129 -1.23 -8.87 18.33
N ALA A 130 -1.87 -7.88 17.69
CA ALA A 130 -1.91 -6.51 18.17
C ALA A 130 -2.83 -6.30 19.39
N LEU A 131 -3.79 -7.21 19.63
CA LEU A 131 -4.77 -7.12 20.73
C LEU A 131 -4.33 -7.82 22.02
N GLN A 132 -3.13 -8.40 22.05
CA GLN A 132 -2.57 -9.13 23.19
C GLN A 132 -1.31 -8.45 23.78
N GLY A 133 -0.99 -7.22 23.33
CA GLY A 133 0.13 -6.42 23.79
C GLY A 133 -0.33 -5.14 24.47
#